data_AF-A0A0X3XPM2-F1
#
_entry.id   AF-A0A0X3XPM2-F1
#
_cell.length_a   1.000
_cell.length_b   1.000
_cell.length_c   1.000
_cell.angle_alpha   90.00
_cell.angle_beta   90.00
_cell.angle_gamma   90.00
#
_symmetry.space_group_name_H-M   'P 1'
#
loop_
_entity.id
_entity.type
_entity.pdbx_description
1 polymer ?
#
loop_
_entity_poly.entity_id
_entity_poly.type
_entity_poly.pdbx_seq_one_letter_code
_entity_poly.pdbx_strand_id
1 'polypeptide(L)'
;MPKSDAEKAAEAHRVQQVQQRLAAAKTTRDQRKADAEFDFWADVAAAIDSGEVKQAEACEAIGYGREYVRRQLIEHRAQVEDRAAAANSDTAD
;
A
#
# COMPACT_ATOMS: atom_id res chain seq x y z
N MET A 1 34.41 -27.99 -17.49
CA MET A 1 34.87 -26.83 -18.28
C MET A 1 34.23 -25.57 -17.70
N PRO A 2 34.99 -24.48 -17.49
CA PRO A 2 34.40 -23.20 -17.10
C PRO A 2 33.56 -22.62 -18.26
N LYS A 3 32.49 -21.87 -17.94
CA LYS A 3 31.66 -21.16 -18.93
C LYS A 3 32.53 -20.19 -19.74
N SER A 4 32.26 -20.12 -21.04
CA SER A 4 32.85 -19.10 -21.92
C SER A 4 32.36 -17.71 -21.51
N ASP A 5 33.09 -16.67 -21.90
CA ASP A 5 32.73 -15.29 -21.53
C ASP A 5 31.42 -14.84 -22.21
N ALA A 6 31.10 -15.38 -23.39
CA ALA A 6 29.82 -15.17 -24.04
C ALA A 6 28.65 -15.76 -23.22
N GLU A 7 28.82 -16.95 -22.66
CA GLU A 7 27.81 -17.58 -21.79
C GLU A 7 27.63 -16.82 -20.47
N LYS A 8 28.72 -16.31 -19.88
CA LYS A 8 28.66 -15.47 -18.68
C LYS A 8 27.93 -14.15 -18.95
N ALA A 9 28.20 -13.51 -20.09
CA ALA A 9 27.51 -12.26 -20.47
C ALA A 9 26.01 -12.50 -20.70
N ALA A 10 25.64 -13.57 -21.40
CA ALA A 10 24.24 -13.95 -21.62
C ALA A 10 23.52 -14.32 -20.31
N GLU A 11 24.21 -14.96 -19.36
CA GLU A 11 23.70 -15.21 -18.01
C GLU A 11 23.51 -13.92 -17.21
N ALA A 12 24.50 -13.02 -17.21
CA ALA A 12 24.40 -11.73 -16.52
C ALA A 12 23.22 -10.90 -17.02
N HIS A 13 23.02 -10.83 -18.34
CA HIS A 13 21.88 -10.12 -18.93
C HIS A 13 20.54 -10.75 -18.53
N ARG A 14 20.42 -12.09 -18.56
CA ARG A 14 19.23 -12.80 -18.09
C ARG A 14 18.95 -12.51 -16.61
N VAL A 15 19.97 -12.53 -15.77
CA VAL A 15 19.86 -12.24 -14.34
C VAL A 15 19.38 -10.80 -14.12
N GLN A 16 19.94 -9.82 -14.84
CA GLN A 16 19.54 -8.42 -14.73
C GLN A 16 18.07 -8.21 -15.11
N GLN A 17 17.59 -8.84 -16.20
CA GLN A 17 16.19 -8.78 -16.60
C GLN A 17 15.25 -9.39 -15.54
N VAL A 18 15.65 -10.54 -14.96
CA VAL A 18 14.89 -11.17 -13.88
C VAL A 18 14.84 -10.26 -12.64
N GLN A 19 15.97 -9.66 -12.26
CA GLN A 19 16.03 -8.72 -11.13
C GLN A 19 15.12 -7.51 -11.33
N GLN A 20 15.11 -6.92 -12.53
CA GLN A 20 14.21 -5.81 -12.86
C GLN A 20 12.73 -6.23 -12.74
N ARG A 21 12.38 -7.40 -13.29
CA ARG A 21 11.00 -7.92 -13.19
C ARG A 21 10.60 -8.20 -11.75
N LEU A 22 11.49 -8.75 -10.93
CA LEU A 22 11.24 -9.01 -9.51
C LEU A 22 11.10 -7.71 -8.71
N ALA A 23 11.92 -6.70 -9.00
CA ALA A 23 11.81 -5.39 -8.39
C ALA A 23 10.46 -4.72 -8.73
N ALA A 24 10.06 -4.73 -10.00
CA ALA A 24 8.76 -4.22 -10.42
C ALA A 24 7.60 -4.97 -9.75
N ALA A 25 7.66 -6.31 -9.68
CA ALA A 25 6.66 -7.12 -9.00
C ALA A 25 6.56 -6.80 -7.50
N LYS A 26 7.69 -6.52 -6.84
CA LYS A 26 7.71 -6.08 -5.44
C LYS A 26 7.04 -4.71 -5.29
N THR A 27 7.39 -3.73 -6.13
CA THR A 27 6.76 -2.40 -6.11
C THR A 27 5.25 -2.51 -6.29
N THR A 28 4.77 -3.31 -7.24
CA THR A 28 3.34 -3.54 -7.44
C THR A 28 2.68 -4.19 -6.23
N ARG A 29 3.32 -5.18 -5.60
CA ARG A 29 2.80 -5.82 -4.38
C ARG A 29 2.67 -4.80 -3.25
N ASP A 30 3.71 -4.01 -3.03
CA ASP A 30 3.75 -3.04 -1.93
C ASP A 30 2.69 -1.96 -2.15
N GLN A 31 2.52 -1.48 -3.38
CA GLN A 31 1.46 -0.55 -3.75
C GLN A 31 0.07 -1.12 -3.46
N ARG A 32 -0.21 -2.35 -3.94
CA ARG A 32 -1.50 -3.00 -3.68
C ARG A 32 -1.77 -3.24 -2.20
N LYS A 33 -0.73 -3.50 -1.42
CA LYS A 33 -0.85 -3.63 0.04
C LYS A 33 -1.23 -2.28 0.65
N ALA A 34 -0.57 -1.19 0.23
CA ALA A 34 -0.88 0.15 0.72
C ALA A 34 -2.30 0.57 0.34
N ASP A 35 -2.76 0.23 -0.88
CA ASP A 35 -4.12 0.54 -1.32
C ASP A 35 -5.16 -0.28 -0.54
N ALA A 36 -4.94 -1.58 -0.35
CA ALA A 36 -5.83 -2.41 0.45
C ALA A 36 -5.90 -1.95 1.92
N GLU A 37 -4.77 -1.50 2.49
CA GLU A 37 -4.73 -0.92 3.83
C GLU A 37 -5.52 0.40 3.89
N PHE A 38 -5.34 1.27 2.89
CA PHE A 38 -6.07 2.52 2.79
C PHE A 38 -7.58 2.30 2.69
N ASP A 39 -8.02 1.39 1.81
CA ASP A 39 -9.43 1.06 1.61
C ASP A 39 -10.04 0.46 2.89
N PHE A 40 -9.32 -0.42 3.58
CA PHE A 40 -9.75 -0.97 4.87
C PHE A 40 -10.02 0.13 5.91
N TRP A 41 -9.11 1.10 6.05
CA TRP A 41 -9.31 2.20 7.01
C TRP A 41 -10.37 3.20 6.56
N ALA A 42 -10.60 3.34 5.25
CA ALA A 42 -11.72 4.13 4.74
C ALA A 42 -13.07 3.54 5.16
N ASP A 43 -13.24 2.22 5.04
CA ASP A 43 -14.46 1.52 5.46
C ASP A 43 -14.69 1.63 6.97
N VAL A 44 -13.63 1.45 7.77
CA VAL A 44 -13.70 1.60 9.23
C VAL A 44 -14.06 3.03 9.62
N ALA A 45 -13.44 4.04 8.98
CA ALA A 45 -13.75 5.44 9.23
C ALA A 45 -15.21 5.76 8.85
N ALA A 46 -15.67 5.31 7.69
CA ALA A 46 -17.04 5.53 7.22
C ALA A 46 -18.08 4.92 8.16
N ALA A 47 -17.87 3.70 8.63
CA ALA A 47 -18.80 3.03 9.56
C ALA A 47 -18.88 3.74 10.93
N ILE A 48 -17.76 4.31 11.41
CA ILE A 48 -17.73 5.09 12.65
C ILE A 48 -18.37 6.48 12.45
N ASP A 49 -18.01 7.17 11.37
CA ASP A 49 -18.45 8.54 11.11
C ASP A 49 -19.94 8.60 10.71
N SER A 50 -20.49 7.53 10.11
CA SER A 50 -21.93 7.37 9.87
C SER A 50 -22.73 7.01 11.14
N GLY A 51 -22.04 6.56 12.20
CA GLY A 51 -22.66 6.06 13.42
C GLY A 51 -23.22 4.64 13.33
N GLU A 52 -22.89 3.87 12.28
CA GLU A 52 -23.28 2.46 12.15
C GLU A 52 -22.68 1.61 13.27
N VAL A 53 -21.45 1.92 13.68
CA VAL A 53 -20.78 1.33 14.84
C VAL A 53 -20.08 2.39 15.68
N LYS A 54 -19.98 2.19 17.00
CA LYS A 54 -19.09 2.97 17.84
C LYS A 54 -17.66 2.50 17.66
N GLN A 55 -16.70 3.39 17.91
CA GLN A 55 -15.27 3.03 17.84
C GLN A 55 -14.91 1.80 18.68
N ALA A 56 -15.52 1.63 19.87
CA ALA A 56 -15.27 0.46 20.72
C ALA A 56 -15.73 -0.85 20.05
N GLU A 57 -16.90 -0.84 19.42
CA GLU A 57 -17.46 -2.00 18.71
C GLU A 57 -16.63 -2.31 17.45
N ALA A 58 -16.17 -1.28 16.73
CA ALA A 58 -15.24 -1.45 15.62
C ALA A 58 -13.92 -2.08 16.08
N CYS A 59 -13.34 -1.63 17.20
CA CYS A 59 -12.12 -2.21 17.77
C CYS A 59 -12.28 -3.70 18.10
N GLU A 60 -13.40 -4.08 18.70
CA GLU A 60 -13.71 -5.48 19.01
C GLU A 60 -13.88 -6.32 17.73
N ALA A 61 -14.60 -5.81 16.73
CA ALA A 61 -14.87 -6.51 15.48
C ALA A 61 -13.59 -6.82 14.68
N ILE A 62 -12.64 -5.88 14.65
CA ILE A 62 -11.38 -6.02 13.91
C ILE A 62 -10.21 -6.55 14.76
N GLY A 63 -10.44 -6.78 16.06
CA GLY A 63 -9.44 -7.34 16.97
C GLY A 63 -8.26 -6.42 17.29
N TYR A 64 -8.43 -5.10 17.13
CA TYR A 64 -7.39 -4.12 17.42
C TYR A 64 -7.66 -3.30 18.68
N GLY A 65 -6.58 -2.90 19.35
CA GLY A 65 -6.67 -2.02 20.51
C GLY A 65 -7.11 -0.60 20.12
N ARG A 66 -7.85 0.06 21.01
CA ARG A 66 -8.39 1.41 20.80
C ARG A 66 -7.35 2.45 20.37
N GLU A 67 -6.16 2.41 20.98
CA GLU A 67 -5.09 3.37 20.65
C GLU A 67 -4.56 3.16 19.24
N TYR A 68 -4.42 1.90 18.81
CA TYR A 68 -4.00 1.58 17.45
C TYR A 68 -5.03 2.06 16.43
N VAL A 69 -6.32 1.75 16.64
CA VAL A 69 -7.40 2.21 15.76
C VAL A 69 -7.46 3.73 15.70
N ARG A 70 -7.36 4.41 16.84
CA ARG A 70 -7.36 5.87 16.89
C ARG A 70 -6.21 6.45 16.06
N ARG A 71 -4.99 5.94 16.21
CA ARG A 71 -3.83 6.41 15.44
C ARG A 71 -4.03 6.17 13.94
N GLN A 72 -4.52 4.99 13.54
CA GLN A 72 -4.74 4.67 12.14
C GLN A 72 -5.82 5.55 11.50
N LEU A 73 -6.90 5.88 12.23
CA LEU A 73 -7.90 6.83 11.75
C LEU A 73 -7.34 8.25 11.53
N ILE A 74 -6.41 8.69 12.40
CA ILE A 74 -5.72 9.98 12.23
C ILE A 74 -4.82 9.93 10.99
N GLU A 75 -4.00 8.88 10.86
CA GLU A 75 -3.10 8.70 9.72
C GLU A 75 -3.87 8.58 8.40
N HIS A 76 -4.97 7.84 8.38
CA HIS A 76 -5.82 7.69 7.20
C HIS A 76 -6.43 9.03 6.77
N ARG A 77 -6.94 9.84 7.72
CA ARG A 77 -7.48 11.17 7.40
C ARG A 77 -6.43 12.10 6.80
N ALA A 78 -5.21 12.09 7.32
CA ALA A 78 -4.11 12.82 6.72
C ALA A 78 -3.79 12.33 5.30
N GLN A 79 -3.78 11.00 5.08
CA GLN A 79 -3.58 10.42 3.74
C GLN A 79 -4.72 10.78 2.75
N VAL A 80 -5.96 10.90 3.23
CA VAL A 80 -7.09 11.35 2.40
C VAL A 80 -6.86 12.79 1.93
N GLU A 81 -6.42 13.68 2.82
CA GLU A 81 -6.08 15.07 2.48
C GLU A 81 -4.95 15.13 1.45
N ASP A 82 -3.89 14.35 1.65
CA ASP A 82 -2.76 14.27 0.72
C ASP A 82 -3.18 13.73 -0.66
N ARG A 83 -3.99 12.66 -0.70
CA ARG A 83 -4.51 12.09 -1.96
C ARG A 83 -5.45 13.06 -2.68
N ALA A 84 -6.30 13.78 -1.95
CA ALA A 84 -7.18 14.80 -2.52
C ALA A 84 -6.37 15.97 -3.09
N ALA A 85 -5.31 16.41 -2.40
CA ALA A 85 -4.40 17.44 -2.91
C ALA A 85 -3.71 17.00 -4.20
N ALA A 86 -3.19 15.77 -4.26
CA ALA A 86 -2.55 15.22 -5.46
C ALA A 86 -3.51 15.10 -6.65
N ALA A 87 -4.75 14.66 -6.43
CA ALA A 87 -5.76 14.56 -7.49
C ALA A 87 -6.14 15.94 -8.08
N ASN A 88 -6.18 16.98 -7.25
CA ASN A 88 -6.49 18.34 -7.68
C ASN A 88 -5.34 18.99 -8.45
N SER A 89 -4.07 18.63 -8.18
CA SER A 89 -2.93 19.12 -8.96
C SER A 89 -2.83 18.51 -10.36
N ASP A 90 -3.26 17.25 -10.55
CA ASP A 90 -3.24 16.58 -11.86
C ASP A 90 -4.32 17.07 -12.83
N THR A 91 -5.35 17.78 -12.33
CA THR A 91 -6.45 18.32 -13.17
C THR A 91 -6.16 19.75 -13.67
N ALA A 92 -5.05 20.36 -13.24
CA ALA A 92 -4.73 21.77 -13.49
C ALA A 92 -3.70 22.03 -14.61
N ASP A 93 -3.33 21.01 -15.40
CA ASP A 93 -2.40 21.11 -16.55
C ASP A 93 -3.08 20.79 -17.89
#